data_AF-A0A399NT20-F1
#
_entry.id   AF-A0A399NT20-F1
#
_cell.length_a   1.000
_cell.length_b   1.000
_cell.length_c   1.000
_cell.angle_alpha   90.00
_cell.angle_beta   90.00
_cell.angle_gamma   90.00
#
_symmetry.space_group_name_H-M   'P 1'
#
loop_
_entity.id
_entity.type
_entity.pdbx_description
1 polymer ?
#
loop_
_entity_poly.entity_id
_entity_poly.type
_entity_poly.pdbx_seq_one_letter_code
_entity_poly.pdbx_strand_id
1 'polypeptide(L)'
;ALRRDAERVGRRAAVAQEAVGEAARTEALHEVRKAAKRLRYAAEEFSGRTVQVLGRKTMRLATAAEEVHDELGEHRDGIAMQRVLRDEAKRLAARGEDAFALGVLHEAERLRTESALWRAERALERLLATAVPGA
;
A
#
# COMPACT_ATOMS: atom_id res chain seq x y z
N ALA A 1 18.35 8.08 11.02
CA ALA A 1 16.93 7.66 11.17
C ALA A 1 16.38 7.11 9.85
N LEU A 2 16.39 7.90 8.76
CA LEU A 2 15.85 7.52 7.45
C LEU A 2 16.31 6.15 6.91
N ARG A 3 17.61 5.82 7.05
CA ARG A 3 18.13 4.50 6.61
C ARG A 3 17.45 3.34 7.32
N ARG A 4 17.38 3.38 8.65
CA ARG A 4 16.71 2.34 9.44
C ARG A 4 15.24 2.24 9.07
N ASP A 5 14.63 3.37 8.67
CA ASP A 5 13.24 3.42 8.29
C ASP A 5 12.97 2.80 6.91
N ALA A 6 13.83 3.08 5.93
CA ALA A 6 13.82 2.44 4.62
C ALA A 6 14.09 0.94 4.71
N GLU A 7 15.10 0.52 5.49
CA GLU A 7 15.35 -0.90 5.74
C GLU A 7 14.17 -1.59 6.41
N ARG A 8 13.42 -0.89 7.27
CA ARG A 8 12.20 -1.45 7.87
C ARG A 8 11.13 -1.72 6.81
N VAL A 9 10.95 -0.82 5.84
CA VAL A 9 10.03 -1.05 4.72
C VAL A 9 10.43 -2.32 3.97
N GLY A 10 11.72 -2.46 3.59
CA GLY A 10 12.23 -3.65 2.91
C GLY A 10 12.03 -4.94 3.70
N ARG A 11 12.35 -4.96 5.00
CA ARG A 11 12.13 -6.14 5.85
C ARG A 11 10.65 -6.53 5.95
N ARG A 12 9.74 -5.56 6.10
CA ARG A 12 8.30 -5.84 6.14
C ARG A 12 7.79 -6.35 4.80
N ALA A 13 8.33 -5.84 3.70
CA ALA A 13 7.97 -6.30 2.37
C ALA A 13 8.40 -7.75 2.12
N ALA A 14 9.61 -8.13 2.55
CA ALA A 14 10.06 -9.52 2.48
C ALA A 14 9.11 -10.45 3.28
N VAL A 15 8.70 -10.04 4.49
CA VAL A 15 7.70 -10.78 5.27
C VAL A 15 6.35 -10.89 4.54
N ALA A 16 5.93 -9.83 3.84
CA ALA A 16 4.69 -9.85 3.07
C ALA A 16 4.74 -10.76 1.83
N GLN A 17 5.92 -10.93 1.23
CA GLN A 17 6.13 -11.86 0.11
C GLN A 17 6.04 -13.32 0.54
N GLU A 18 6.54 -13.63 1.74
CA GLU A 18 6.52 -14.99 2.33
C GLU A 18 5.17 -15.34 3.01
N ALA A 19 4.25 -14.38 3.12
CA ALA A 19 2.98 -14.58 3.82
C ALA A 19 2.05 -15.52 3.04
N VAL A 20 1.67 -16.64 3.67
CA VAL A 20 0.77 -17.64 3.08
C VAL A 20 -0.68 -17.36 3.48
N GLY A 21 -1.55 -17.24 2.48
CA GLY A 21 -2.98 -16.98 2.65
C GLY A 21 -3.34 -15.50 2.63
N GLU A 22 -4.55 -15.19 2.16
CA GLU A 22 -5.01 -13.82 1.91
C GLU A 22 -4.96 -12.96 3.18
N ALA A 23 -5.50 -13.45 4.30
CA ALA A 23 -5.54 -12.69 5.55
C ALA A 23 -4.14 -12.32 6.08
N ALA A 24 -3.20 -13.29 6.05
CA ALA A 24 -1.83 -13.05 6.47
C ALA A 24 -1.11 -12.06 5.53
N ARG A 25 -1.32 -12.21 4.21
CA ARG A 25 -0.75 -11.29 3.21
C ARG A 25 -1.30 -9.87 3.38
N THR A 26 -2.61 -9.70 3.57
CA THR A 26 -3.22 -8.39 3.83
C THR A 26 -2.67 -7.73 5.08
N GLU A 27 -2.49 -8.47 6.19
CA GLU A 27 -1.92 -7.90 7.42
C GLU A 27 -0.43 -7.55 7.24
N ALA A 28 0.35 -8.40 6.58
CA ALA A 28 1.75 -8.11 6.31
C ALA A 28 1.92 -6.87 5.39
N LEU A 29 1.09 -6.73 4.36
CA LEU A 29 1.04 -5.53 3.52
C LEU A 29 0.61 -4.29 4.31
N HIS A 30 -0.27 -4.45 5.31
CA HIS A 30 -0.63 -3.35 6.20
C HIS A 30 0.56 -2.88 7.06
N GLU A 31 1.43 -3.79 7.50
CA GLU A 31 2.70 -3.45 8.16
C GLU A 31 3.67 -2.72 7.22
N VAL A 32 3.74 -3.10 5.94
CA VAL A 32 4.50 -2.35 4.92
C VAL A 32 3.98 -0.93 4.80
N ARG A 33 2.65 -0.76 4.68
CA ARG A 33 1.99 0.56 4.59
C ARG A 33 2.30 1.46 5.80
N LYS A 34 2.24 0.90 7.01
CA LYS A 34 2.60 1.60 8.26
C LYS A 34 4.08 2.02 8.25
N ALA A 35 4.97 1.14 7.78
CA ALA A 35 6.39 1.46 7.68
C ALA A 35 6.68 2.56 6.65
N ALA A 36 6.03 2.52 5.49
CA ALA A 36 6.15 3.52 4.42
C ALA A 36 5.67 4.90 4.90
N LYS A 37 4.51 4.98 5.56
CA LYS A 37 4.01 6.24 6.15
C LYS A 37 5.00 6.88 7.11
N ARG A 38 5.62 6.08 7.99
CA ARG A 38 6.64 6.58 8.92
C ARG A 38 7.87 7.12 8.18
N LEU A 39 8.35 6.40 7.17
CA LEU A 39 9.48 6.83 6.36
C LEU A 39 9.17 8.15 5.65
N ARG A 40 7.97 8.29 5.08
CA ARG A 40 7.51 9.53 4.44
C ARG A 40 7.60 10.71 5.39
N TYR A 41 6.96 10.62 6.56
CA TYR A 41 6.97 11.72 7.53
C TYR A 41 8.36 12.07 8.03
N ALA A 42 9.21 11.07 8.28
CA ALA A 42 10.60 11.34 8.62
C ALA A 42 11.30 12.09 7.47
N ALA A 43 11.14 11.64 6.22
CA ALA A 43 11.78 12.24 5.06
C ALA A 43 11.29 13.69 4.80
N GLU A 44 10.00 13.96 4.96
CA GLU A 44 9.40 15.29 4.89
C GLU A 44 10.02 16.22 5.96
N GLU A 45 10.13 15.75 7.22
CA GLU A 45 10.74 16.52 8.32
C GLU A 45 12.20 16.89 8.04
N PHE A 46 13.00 15.95 7.51
CA PHE A 46 14.39 16.22 7.15
C PHE A 46 14.53 17.15 5.93
N SER A 47 13.59 17.11 4.99
CA SER A 47 13.66 17.92 3.78
C SER A 47 13.64 19.43 4.07
N GLY A 48 12.88 19.87 5.08
CA GLY A 48 12.78 21.27 5.47
C GLY A 48 13.99 21.81 6.24
N ARG A 49 14.90 20.95 6.72
CA ARG A 49 16.02 21.31 7.61
C ARG A 49 17.41 21.24 6.96
N THR A 50 17.51 20.83 5.70
CA THR A 50 18.81 20.44 5.10
C THR A 50 19.19 21.27 3.86
N VAL A 51 20.49 21.37 3.56
CA VAL A 51 21.05 22.00 2.36
C VAL A 51 20.32 21.50 1.09
N GLN A 52 20.02 22.39 0.13
CA GLN A 52 19.15 22.13 -1.04
C GLN A 52 19.34 20.77 -1.73
N VAL A 53 20.57 20.28 -1.91
CA VAL A 53 20.84 18.99 -2.57
C VAL A 53 20.33 17.81 -1.74
N LEU A 54 20.56 17.83 -0.42
CA LEU A 54 20.08 16.81 0.50
C LEU A 54 18.55 16.88 0.62
N GLY A 55 17.97 18.08 0.65
CA GLY A 55 16.53 18.31 0.62
C GLY A 55 15.84 17.66 -0.59
N ARG A 56 16.45 17.76 -1.79
CA ARG A 56 15.92 17.08 -3.01
C ARG A 56 15.94 15.56 -2.90
N LYS A 57 16.99 14.97 -2.31
CA LYS A 57 17.06 13.51 -2.14
C LYS A 57 16.05 13.01 -1.11
N THR A 58 15.89 13.72 0.02
CA THR A 58 14.85 13.40 1.01
C THR A 58 13.44 13.54 0.45
N MET A 59 13.20 14.54 -0.42
CA MET A 59 11.90 14.70 -1.08
C MET A 59 11.57 13.51 -1.98
N ARG A 60 12.53 13.04 -2.79
CA ARG A 60 12.34 11.83 -3.62
C ARG A 60 12.01 10.60 -2.77
N LEU A 61 12.67 10.46 -1.62
CA LEU A 61 12.39 9.37 -0.68
C LEU A 61 10.99 9.48 -0.07
N ALA A 62 10.54 10.69 0.26
CA ALA A 62 9.19 10.95 0.75
C ALA A 62 8.14 10.58 -0.31
N THR A 63 8.31 11.04 -1.56
CA THR A 63 7.41 10.71 -2.67
C THR A 63 7.34 9.21 -2.93
N ALA A 64 8.48 8.51 -2.97
CA ALA A 64 8.48 7.06 -3.17
C ALA A 64 7.76 6.32 -2.02
N ALA A 65 7.92 6.79 -0.78
CA ALA A 65 7.21 6.26 0.39
C ALA A 65 5.70 6.56 0.39
N GLU A 66 5.30 7.69 -0.19
CA GLU A 66 3.91 8.05 -0.41
C GLU A 66 3.25 7.13 -1.44
N GLU A 67 3.88 6.91 -2.58
CA GLU A 67 3.37 5.98 -3.61
C GLU A 67 3.10 4.59 -3.02
N VAL A 68 4.04 4.03 -2.24
CA VAL A 68 3.81 2.74 -1.56
C VAL A 68 2.65 2.81 -0.57
N HIS A 69 2.52 3.90 0.18
CA HIS A 69 1.47 4.08 1.17
C HIS A 69 0.07 4.12 0.55
N ASP A 70 -0.06 4.85 -0.55
CA ASP A 70 -1.33 5.11 -1.23
C ASP A 70 -1.80 3.88 -2.00
N GLU A 71 -0.92 3.23 -2.75
CA GLU A 71 -1.23 2.02 -3.52
C GLU A 71 -1.64 0.85 -2.60
N LEU A 72 -0.96 0.67 -1.47
CA LEU A 72 -1.36 -0.31 -0.45
C LEU A 72 -2.64 0.11 0.30
N GLY A 73 -2.94 1.41 0.35
CA GLY A 73 -4.21 1.93 0.84
C GLY A 73 -5.36 1.51 -0.08
N GLU A 74 -5.23 1.80 -1.38
CA GLU A 74 -6.22 1.45 -2.40
C GLU A 74 -6.47 -0.06 -2.46
N HIS A 75 -5.41 -0.88 -2.40
CA HIS A 75 -5.56 -2.33 -2.33
C HIS A 75 -6.39 -2.78 -1.11
N ARG A 76 -6.12 -2.24 0.08
CA ARG A 76 -6.84 -2.59 1.30
C ARG A 76 -8.31 -2.15 1.25
N ASP A 77 -8.56 -0.95 0.74
CA ASP A 77 -9.90 -0.40 0.63
C ASP A 77 -10.73 -1.20 -0.40
N GLY A 78 -10.10 -1.64 -1.49
CA GLY A 78 -10.71 -2.54 -2.47
C GLY A 78 -11.09 -3.90 -1.88
N ILE A 79 -10.22 -4.53 -1.07
CA ILE A 79 -10.56 -5.77 -0.34
C ILE A 79 -11.77 -5.56 0.59
N ALA A 80 -11.82 -4.42 1.30
CA ALA A 80 -12.95 -4.10 2.17
C ALA A 80 -14.25 -3.91 1.36
N MET A 81 -14.18 -3.21 0.23
CA MET A 81 -15.32 -2.97 -0.65
C MET A 81 -15.87 -4.27 -1.26
N GLN A 82 -15.00 -5.20 -1.69
CA GLN A 82 -15.42 -6.52 -2.16
C GLN A 82 -16.23 -7.29 -1.11
N ARG A 83 -15.85 -7.20 0.18
CA ARG A 83 -16.61 -7.82 1.28
C ARG A 83 -17.99 -7.18 1.44
N VAL A 84 -18.06 -5.85 1.42
CA VAL A 84 -19.32 -5.10 1.49
C VAL A 84 -20.27 -5.50 0.36
N LEU A 85 -19.76 -5.53 -0.89
CA LEU A 85 -20.55 -5.93 -2.07
C LEU A 85 -21.06 -7.36 -1.97
N ARG A 86 -20.21 -8.29 -1.52
CA ARG A 86 -20.59 -9.69 -1.31
C ARG A 86 -21.66 -9.85 -0.23
N ASP A 87 -21.54 -9.13 0.87
CA ASP A 87 -22.49 -9.24 1.98
C ASP A 87 -23.82 -8.54 1.68
N GLU A 88 -23.81 -7.48 0.87
CA GLU A 88 -25.04 -6.89 0.31
C GLU A 88 -25.72 -7.84 -0.69
N ALA A 89 -24.95 -8.48 -1.58
CA ALA A 89 -25.49 -9.46 -2.52
C ALA A 89 -26.19 -10.63 -1.82
N LYS A 90 -25.61 -11.14 -0.72
CA LYS A 90 -26.26 -12.15 0.13
C LYS A 90 -27.57 -11.63 0.75
N ARG A 91 -27.62 -10.36 1.17
CA ARG A 91 -28.82 -9.76 1.75
C ARG A 91 -29.94 -9.60 0.73
N LEU A 92 -29.65 -9.21 -0.50
CA LEU A 92 -30.63 -9.17 -1.59
C LEU A 92 -31.14 -10.58 -1.93
N ALA A 93 -30.23 -11.54 -2.09
CA ALA A 93 -30.60 -12.92 -2.38
C ALA A 93 -31.50 -13.54 -1.29
N ALA A 94 -31.24 -13.25 -0.01
CA ALA A 94 -32.08 -13.71 1.10
C ALA A 94 -33.51 -13.13 1.08
N ARG A 95 -33.75 -12.03 0.36
CA ARG A 95 -35.06 -11.42 0.14
C ARG A 95 -35.71 -11.84 -1.17
N GLY A 96 -35.02 -12.65 -1.99
CA GLY A 96 -35.46 -12.99 -3.35
C GLY A 96 -35.27 -11.85 -4.36
N GLU A 97 -34.46 -10.84 -4.05
CA GLU A 97 -34.15 -9.74 -4.95
C GLU A 97 -32.93 -10.07 -5.85
N ASP A 98 -32.88 -9.47 -7.04
CA ASP A 98 -31.76 -9.66 -7.98
C ASP A 98 -30.48 -8.98 -7.47
N ALA A 99 -29.38 -9.76 -7.41
CA ALA A 99 -28.07 -9.32 -6.94
C ALA A 99 -27.02 -9.20 -8.07
N PHE A 100 -27.41 -9.41 -9.34
CA PHE A 100 -26.48 -9.47 -10.48
C PHE A 100 -25.59 -8.22 -10.57
N ALA A 101 -26.16 -7.03 -10.40
CA ALA A 101 -25.41 -5.78 -10.45
C ALA A 101 -24.28 -5.70 -9.40
N LEU A 102 -24.50 -6.25 -8.20
CA LEU A 102 -23.47 -6.28 -7.15
C LEU A 102 -22.35 -7.27 -7.48
N GLY A 103 -22.65 -8.35 -8.19
CA GLY A 103 -21.64 -9.26 -8.74
C GLY A 103 -20.74 -8.57 -9.76
N VAL A 104 -21.32 -7.79 -10.68
CA VAL A 104 -20.56 -6.98 -11.66
C VAL A 104 -19.66 -5.97 -10.97
N LEU A 105 -20.18 -5.25 -9.96
CA LEU A 105 -19.40 -4.29 -9.18
C LEU A 105 -18.28 -4.97 -8.39
N HIS A 106 -18.54 -6.15 -7.80
CA HIS A 106 -17.51 -6.90 -7.09
C HIS A 106 -16.36 -7.24 -8.02
N GLU A 107 -16.65 -7.71 -9.24
CA GLU A 107 -15.59 -8.09 -10.18
C GLU A 107 -14.78 -6.89 -10.65
N ALA A 108 -15.44 -5.76 -10.93
CA ALA A 108 -14.75 -4.51 -11.24
C ALA A 108 -13.82 -4.06 -10.09
N GLU A 109 -14.28 -4.17 -8.84
CA GLU A 109 -13.45 -3.87 -7.67
C GLU A 109 -12.29 -4.85 -7.51
N ARG A 110 -12.49 -6.14 -7.77
CA ARG A 110 -11.44 -7.15 -7.71
C ARG A 110 -10.29 -6.80 -8.65
N LEU A 111 -10.60 -6.43 -9.89
CA LEU A 111 -9.62 -6.03 -10.89
C LEU A 111 -8.86 -4.75 -10.49
N ARG A 112 -9.56 -3.75 -9.94
CA ARG A 112 -8.89 -2.54 -9.39
C ARG A 112 -7.96 -2.88 -8.24
N THR A 113 -8.42 -3.73 -7.34
CA THR A 113 -7.67 -4.18 -6.16
C THR A 113 -6.38 -4.91 -6.55
N GLU A 114 -6.42 -5.73 -7.61
CA GLU A 114 -5.25 -6.41 -8.17
C GLU A 114 -4.28 -5.44 -8.84
N SER A 115 -4.81 -4.47 -9.61
CA SER A 115 -4.00 -3.42 -10.23
C SER A 115 -3.29 -2.54 -9.19
N ALA A 116 -3.97 -2.18 -8.09
CA ALA A 116 -3.37 -1.44 -6.98
C ALA A 116 -2.23 -2.24 -6.31
N LEU A 117 -2.41 -3.55 -6.14
CA LEU A 117 -1.34 -4.40 -5.61
C LEU A 117 -0.11 -4.42 -6.53
N TRP A 118 -0.32 -4.59 -7.84
CA TRP A 118 0.77 -4.55 -8.81
C TRP A 118 1.50 -3.20 -8.78
N ARG A 119 0.75 -2.08 -8.74
CA ARG A 119 1.34 -0.73 -8.60
C ARG A 119 2.12 -0.57 -7.30
N ALA A 120 1.62 -1.11 -6.19
CA ALA A 120 2.32 -1.11 -4.91
C ALA A 120 3.66 -1.86 -4.97
N GLU A 121 3.69 -3.01 -5.64
CA GLU A 121 4.92 -3.80 -5.84
C GLU A 121 5.95 -2.99 -6.66
N ARG A 122 5.51 -2.33 -7.74
CA ARG A 122 6.36 -1.43 -8.53
C ARG A 122 6.84 -0.21 -7.74
N ALA A 123 5.97 0.38 -6.90
CA ALA A 123 6.32 1.51 -6.04
C ALA A 123 7.37 1.10 -4.99
N LEU A 124 7.24 -0.11 -4.45
CA LEU A 124 8.19 -0.66 -3.49
C LEU A 124 9.57 -0.86 -4.12
N GLU A 125 9.64 -1.42 -5.34
CA GLU A 125 10.92 -1.54 -6.07
C GLU A 125 11.60 -0.17 -6.24
N ARG A 126 10.84 0.86 -6.65
CA ARG A 126 11.36 2.23 -6.79
C ARG A 126 11.87 2.79 -5.46
N LEU A 127 11.11 2.59 -4.38
CA LEU A 127 11.50 3.03 -3.04
C LEU A 127 12.81 2.37 -2.60
N LEU A 128 12.94 1.05 -2.78
CA LEU A 128 14.14 0.32 -2.38
C LEU A 128 15.36 0.66 -3.24
N ALA A 129 15.16 1.08 -4.49
CA ALA A 129 16.21 1.61 -5.35
C ALA A 129 16.58 3.09 -5.05
N THR A 130 15.77 3.80 -4.26
CA THR A 130 16.00 5.22 -3.98
C THR A 130 17.14 5.41 -2.98
N ALA A 131 18.15 6.20 -3.35
CA ALA A 131 19.28 6.49 -2.48
C ALA A 131 18.84 7.22 -1.20
N VAL A 132 19.20 6.67 -0.04
CA VAL A 132 18.89 7.26 1.26
C VAL A 132 19.98 8.28 1.64
N PRO A 133 19.65 9.56 1.90
CA PRO A 133 20.62 10.58 2.29
C PRO A 133 21.34 10.28 3.61
N GLY A 134 22.61 10.66 3.72
CA GLY A 134 23.45 10.33 4.87
C GLY A 134 24.04 8.91 4.82
N ALA A 135 24.20 8.37 3.62
CA ALA A 135 25.12 7.28 3.31
C ALA A 135 26.47 7.85 2.88
#